data_AF-A0A1U7T7T9-F1
#
_entry.id   AF-A0A1U7T7T9-F1
#
_cell.length_a   1.000
_cell.length_b   1.000
_cell.length_c   1.000
_cell.angle_alpha   90.00
_cell.angle_beta   90.00
_cell.angle_gamma   90.00
#
_symmetry.space_group_name_H-M   'P 1'
#
loop_
_entity.id
_entity.type
_entity.pdbx_description
1 polymer ?
#
loop_
_entity_poly.entity_id
_entity_poly.type
_entity_poly.pdbx_seq_one_letter_code
_entity_poly.pdbx_strand_id
1 'polypeptide(L)'
;IFEEEHSVLYLDQGGVLVAMKHTSLPIRHLWLSFDEGRSWSQYSFTSIPLFVDGVLGEPGEETLIMTVFGHFSHRSEWQLVKVDYKSIFDRRCAEEDYRPWQLHSQGEACIMGAKRIYKKRKSERKCMQGKYAGAMESEPCVCTEADFDCDYGYERHSNGQCLPAFWFNPSSLSKDCSLGQSYLNSTG
;
A
#
# COMPACT_ATOMS: atom_id res chain seq x y z
N ILE A 1 -13.64 -11.08 0.75
CA ILE A 1 -14.37 -10.07 1.54
C ILE A 1 -15.76 -9.86 0.96
N PHE A 2 -15.87 -9.48 -0.32
CA PHE A 2 -17.15 -9.40 -1.03
C PHE A 2 -17.25 -10.47 -2.12
N GLU A 3 -18.47 -10.86 -2.48
CA GLU A 3 -18.75 -11.82 -3.56
C GLU A 3 -18.66 -11.18 -4.95
N GLU A 4 -19.17 -9.95 -5.08
CA GLU A 4 -19.13 -9.16 -6.32
C GLU A 4 -18.00 -8.13 -6.32
N GLU A 5 -17.75 -7.52 -7.48
CA GLU A 5 -16.72 -6.48 -7.64
C GLU A 5 -17.07 -5.20 -6.89
N HIS A 6 -16.07 -4.66 -6.18
CA HIS A 6 -16.19 -3.41 -5.45
C HIS A 6 -14.97 -2.52 -5.71
N SER A 7 -15.21 -1.24 -5.95
CA SER A 7 -14.15 -0.22 -5.94
C SER A 7 -13.76 0.05 -4.48
N VAL A 8 -12.46 -0.06 -4.17
CA VAL A 8 -11.94 0.15 -2.82
C VAL A 8 -11.15 1.45 -2.76
N LEU A 9 -11.41 2.25 -1.73
CA LEU A 9 -10.66 3.47 -1.42
C LEU A 9 -10.09 3.40 -0.01
N TYR A 10 -8.90 3.98 0.12
CA TYR A 10 -8.19 4.13 1.38
C TYR A 10 -8.27 5.60 1.79
N LEU A 11 -8.83 5.86 2.96
CA LEU A 11 -8.83 7.18 3.58
C LEU A 11 -7.98 7.14 4.85
N ASP A 12 -7.52 8.31 5.30
CA ASP A 12 -6.83 8.48 6.58
C ASP A 12 -5.66 7.49 6.77
N GLN A 13 -4.75 7.47 5.79
CA GLN A 13 -3.60 6.54 5.72
C GLN A 13 -3.98 5.04 5.87
N GLY A 14 -5.11 4.63 5.29
CA GLY A 14 -5.62 3.26 5.40
C GLY A 14 -6.35 2.97 6.72
N GLY A 15 -6.68 4.01 7.48
CA GLY A 15 -7.45 3.90 8.72
C GLY A 15 -8.93 3.63 8.46
N VAL A 16 -9.43 3.99 7.28
CA VAL A 16 -10.77 3.65 6.82
C VAL A 16 -10.68 3.03 5.43
N LEU A 17 -11.27 1.86 5.29
CA LEU A 17 -11.50 1.23 4.00
C LEU A 17 -12.93 1.50 3.57
N VAL A 18 -13.09 1.95 2.34
CA VAL A 18 -14.37 2.21 1.71
C VAL A 18 -14.52 1.22 0.58
N ALA A 19 -15.63 0.51 0.50
CA ALA A 19 -15.96 -0.36 -0.62
C ALA A 19 -17.30 0.04 -1.23
N MET A 20 -17.27 0.36 -2.53
CA MET A 20 -18.43 0.73 -3.33
C MET A 20 -18.71 -0.38 -4.34
N LYS A 21 -19.94 -0.90 -4.35
CA LYS A 21 -20.33 -1.97 -5.27
C LYS A 21 -20.27 -1.50 -6.72
N HIS A 22 -19.60 -2.23 -7.59
CA HIS A 22 -19.61 -1.97 -9.03
C HIS A 22 -20.84 -2.65 -9.64
N THR A 23 -21.82 -1.86 -10.07
CA THR A 23 -23.09 -2.39 -10.60
C THR A 23 -23.73 -1.40 -11.57
N SER A 24 -24.46 -1.93 -12.55
CA SER A 24 -25.30 -1.15 -13.46
C SER A 24 -26.61 -0.69 -12.84
N LEU A 25 -26.90 -1.10 -11.59
CA LEU A 25 -28.09 -0.69 -10.85
C LEU A 25 -27.78 0.51 -9.96
N PRO A 26 -28.76 1.40 -9.71
CA PRO A 26 -28.53 2.55 -8.85
C PRO A 26 -28.39 2.11 -7.39
N ILE A 27 -27.37 2.62 -6.71
CA ILE A 27 -27.05 2.29 -5.32
C ILE A 27 -27.11 3.54 -4.44
N ARG A 28 -27.36 3.34 -3.15
CA ARG A 28 -27.36 4.41 -2.15
C ARG A 28 -26.48 4.12 -0.94
N HIS A 29 -25.89 2.94 -0.92
CA HIS A 29 -25.13 2.41 0.20
C HIS A 29 -23.70 2.12 -0.22
N LEU A 30 -22.79 2.29 0.73
CA LEU A 30 -21.40 1.87 0.64
C LEU A 30 -21.01 1.12 1.90
N TRP A 31 -19.90 0.40 1.85
CA TRP A 31 -19.36 -0.34 2.97
C TRP A 31 -18.15 0.37 3.54
N LEU A 32 -18.09 0.51 4.86
CA LEU A 32 -16.93 1.04 5.58
C LEU A 32 -16.35 -0.02 6.51
N SER A 33 -15.03 -0.06 6.60
CA SER A 33 -14.30 -0.82 7.61
C SER A 33 -13.29 0.07 8.33
N PHE A 34 -13.20 -0.11 9.64
CA PHE A 34 -12.32 0.62 10.55
C PHE A 34 -11.25 -0.28 11.18
N ASP A 35 -11.17 -1.54 10.77
CA ASP A 35 -10.33 -2.58 11.38
C ASP A 35 -9.59 -3.40 10.33
N GLU A 36 -9.12 -2.70 9.28
CA GLU A 36 -8.33 -3.29 8.18
C GLU A 36 -9.11 -4.36 7.39
N GLY A 37 -10.44 -4.22 7.30
CA GLY A 37 -11.29 -5.09 6.50
C GLY A 37 -11.78 -6.35 7.22
N ARG A 38 -11.60 -6.44 8.55
CA ARG A 38 -12.11 -7.57 9.35
C ARG A 38 -13.61 -7.49 9.56
N SER A 39 -14.14 -6.30 9.82
CA SER A 39 -15.56 -6.02 9.92
C SER A 39 -15.97 -4.88 9.00
N TRP A 40 -17.15 -5.01 8.41
CA TRP A 40 -17.72 -4.06 7.46
C TRP A 40 -19.09 -3.62 7.93
N SER A 41 -19.37 -2.32 7.81
CA SER A 41 -20.64 -1.71 8.18
C SER A 41 -21.18 -0.94 6.98
N GLN A 42 -22.48 -1.07 6.71
CA GLN A 42 -23.14 -0.44 5.59
C GLN A 42 -23.61 0.98 5.95
N TYR A 43 -23.28 1.97 5.14
CA TYR A 43 -23.66 3.37 5.33
C TYR A 43 -24.37 3.91 4.09
N SER A 44 -25.42 4.69 4.29
CA SER A 44 -26.11 5.39 3.20
C SER A 44 -25.40 6.71 2.92
N PHE A 45 -24.91 6.90 1.69
CA PHE A 45 -24.25 8.14 1.28
C PHE A 45 -25.22 9.15 0.64
N THR A 46 -26.39 8.70 0.21
CA THR A 46 -27.44 9.52 -0.42
C THR A 46 -28.82 9.02 0.00
N SER A 47 -29.81 9.90 0.01
CA SER A 47 -31.22 9.54 0.24
C SER A 47 -31.85 8.86 -0.99
N ILE A 48 -31.42 9.26 -2.19
CA ILE A 48 -31.94 8.79 -3.48
C ILE A 48 -30.87 7.94 -4.17
N PRO A 49 -31.21 6.72 -4.66
CA PRO A 49 -30.27 5.88 -5.39
C PRO A 49 -29.63 6.58 -6.60
N LEU A 50 -28.32 6.39 -6.77
CA LEU A 50 -27.51 7.00 -7.81
C LEU A 50 -26.82 5.92 -8.64
N PHE A 51 -26.77 6.08 -9.96
CA PHE A 51 -25.85 5.33 -10.81
C PHE A 51 -24.45 5.91 -10.59
N VAL A 52 -23.57 5.12 -9.98
CA VAL A 52 -22.23 5.58 -9.59
C VAL A 52 -21.27 5.34 -10.76
N ASP A 53 -20.73 6.42 -11.30
CA ASP A 53 -19.69 6.37 -12.33
C ASP A 53 -18.29 6.31 -11.69
N GLY A 54 -18.13 6.86 -10.49
CA GLY A 54 -16.90 6.73 -9.74
C GLY A 54 -16.89 7.46 -8.39
N VAL A 55 -15.75 7.34 -7.72
CA VAL A 55 -15.53 7.90 -6.39
C VAL A 55 -14.09 8.36 -6.25
N LEU A 56 -13.89 9.52 -5.64
CA LEU A 56 -12.60 10.15 -5.42
C LEU A 56 -12.42 10.44 -3.93
N GLY A 57 -11.23 10.13 -3.40
CA GLY A 57 -10.80 10.62 -2.09
C GLY A 57 -10.19 12.01 -2.22
N GLU A 58 -10.43 12.90 -1.26
CA GLU A 58 -9.72 14.18 -1.21
C GLU A 58 -8.23 13.93 -0.99
N PRO A 59 -7.33 14.52 -1.79
CA PRO A 59 -5.89 14.34 -1.60
C PRO A 59 -5.46 14.93 -0.25
N GLY A 60 -4.76 14.13 0.54
CA GLY A 60 -4.27 14.52 1.85
C GLY A 60 -4.05 13.30 2.74
N GLU A 61 -3.18 13.45 3.73
CA GLU A 61 -2.85 12.35 4.64
C GLU A 61 -3.93 12.12 5.71
N GLU A 62 -4.59 13.20 6.18
CA GLU A 62 -5.58 13.17 7.26
C GLU A 62 -7.01 13.47 6.77
N THR A 63 -7.29 13.32 5.47
CA THR A 63 -8.61 13.60 4.88
C THR A 63 -9.51 12.37 4.95
N LEU A 64 -10.73 12.58 5.45
CA LEU A 64 -11.81 11.58 5.51
C LEU A 64 -12.98 11.95 4.59
N ILE A 65 -12.68 12.79 3.60
CA ILE A 65 -13.65 13.31 2.66
C ILE A 65 -13.56 12.48 1.38
N MET A 66 -14.71 11.97 0.95
CA MET A 66 -14.86 11.38 -0.38
C MET A 66 -15.88 12.15 -1.19
N THR A 67 -15.74 12.10 -2.50
CA THR A 67 -16.72 12.61 -3.45
C THR A 67 -17.16 11.47 -4.35
N VAL A 68 -18.44 11.12 -4.30
CA VAL A 68 -19.07 10.16 -5.21
C VAL A 68 -19.69 10.96 -6.34
N PHE A 69 -19.44 10.57 -7.58
CA PHE A 69 -20.03 11.23 -8.75
C PHE A 69 -20.79 10.23 -9.61
N GLY A 70 -21.90 10.70 -10.18
CA GLY A 70 -22.81 9.84 -10.91
C GLY A 70 -24.03 10.58 -11.45
N HIS A 71 -25.09 9.84 -11.75
CA HIS A 71 -26.32 10.36 -12.31
C HIS A 71 -27.56 9.66 -11.72
N PHE A 72 -28.70 10.33 -11.62
CA PHE A 72 -29.96 9.72 -11.15
C PHE A 72 -30.63 8.86 -12.22
N SER A 73 -30.37 9.16 -13.50
CA SER A 73 -30.91 8.48 -14.67
C SER A 73 -29.98 8.72 -15.86
N HIS A 74 -29.98 7.85 -16.88
CA HIS A 74 -29.17 8.04 -18.09
C HIS A 74 -29.46 9.35 -18.85
N ARG A 75 -30.54 10.06 -18.53
CA ARG A 75 -30.88 11.37 -19.09
C ARG A 75 -30.71 12.53 -18.11
N SER A 76 -30.27 12.27 -16.87
CA SER A 76 -30.11 13.30 -15.86
C SER A 76 -28.73 13.94 -15.94
N GLU A 77 -28.62 15.14 -15.38
CA GLU A 77 -27.34 15.80 -15.15
C GLU A 77 -26.49 15.06 -14.12
N TRP A 78 -25.18 15.33 -14.17
CA TRP A 78 -24.21 14.84 -13.20
C TRP A 78 -24.52 15.34 -11.79
N GLN A 79 -24.33 14.46 -10.82
CA GLN A 79 -24.49 14.71 -9.40
C GLN A 79 -23.18 14.40 -8.69
N LEU A 80 -22.80 15.28 -7.76
CA LEU A 80 -21.64 15.11 -6.91
C LEU A 80 -22.11 15.07 -5.45
N VAL A 81 -21.80 13.97 -4.77
CA VAL A 81 -22.10 13.78 -3.35
C VAL A 81 -20.80 13.81 -2.57
N LYS A 82 -20.58 14.92 -1.86
CA LYS A 82 -19.47 15.03 -0.90
C LYS A 82 -19.88 14.39 0.42
N VAL A 83 -19.10 13.43 0.89
CA VAL A 83 -19.31 12.78 2.18
C VAL A 83 -18.11 13.04 3.08
N ASP A 84 -18.37 13.60 4.25
CA ASP A 84 -17.36 13.83 5.28
C ASP A 84 -17.56 12.82 6.42
N TYR A 85 -16.64 11.86 6.50
CA TYR A 85 -16.66 10.82 7.53
C TYR A 85 -15.95 11.22 8.82
N LYS A 86 -15.47 12.46 8.93
CA LYS A 86 -14.86 12.97 10.16
C LYS A 86 -15.79 12.85 11.36
N SER A 87 -17.09 13.01 11.17
CA SER A 87 -18.10 12.91 12.23
C SER A 87 -18.28 11.51 12.82
N ILE A 88 -17.77 10.46 12.17
CA ILE A 88 -17.76 9.10 12.73
C ILE A 88 -16.74 8.97 13.89
N PHE A 89 -15.74 9.85 13.91
CA PHE A 89 -14.66 9.80 14.89
C PHE A 89 -14.74 10.95 15.89
N ASP A 90 -14.84 10.60 17.17
CA ASP A 90 -14.91 11.59 18.24
C ASP A 90 -13.56 12.25 18.55
N ARG A 91 -12.45 11.61 18.18
CA ARG A 91 -11.10 12.05 18.52
C ARG A 91 -10.03 11.58 17.53
N ARG A 92 -8.87 12.24 17.59
CA ARG A 92 -7.62 11.77 16.95
C ARG A 92 -6.96 10.67 17.80
N CYS A 93 -6.23 9.79 17.16
CA CYS A 93 -5.47 8.73 17.83
C CYS A 93 -4.27 9.31 18.57
N ALA A 94 -4.06 8.86 19.80
CA ALA A 94 -2.87 9.12 20.58
C ALA A 94 -1.89 7.93 20.46
N GLU A 95 -0.69 8.06 21.00
CA GLU A 95 0.35 7.04 20.85
C GLU A 95 -0.06 5.68 21.44
N GLU A 96 -0.82 5.69 22.55
CA GLU A 96 -1.34 4.50 23.22
C GLU A 96 -2.39 3.73 22.41
N ASP A 97 -2.97 4.34 21.37
CA ASP A 97 -3.93 3.68 20.48
C ASP A 97 -3.25 2.81 19.42
N TYR A 98 -1.93 2.90 19.30
CA TYR A 98 -1.15 2.12 18.37
C TYR A 98 -0.50 0.91 19.07
N ARG A 99 -0.22 -0.12 18.29
CA ARG A 99 0.62 -1.26 18.68
C ARG A 99 1.76 -1.43 17.67
N PRO A 100 2.96 -1.80 18.12
CA PRO A 100 4.05 -2.13 17.21
C PRO A 100 3.67 -3.38 16.40
N TRP A 101 4.01 -3.36 15.11
CA TRP A 101 3.89 -4.48 14.20
C TRP A 101 5.20 -4.61 13.42
N GLN A 102 5.89 -5.72 13.65
CA GLN A 102 7.13 -6.04 12.97
C GLN A 102 6.83 -6.59 11.57
N LEU A 103 7.38 -5.94 10.55
CA LEU A 103 7.35 -6.44 9.19
C LEU A 103 8.17 -7.73 9.13
N HIS A 104 7.60 -8.77 8.53
CA HIS A 104 8.26 -10.04 8.32
C HIS A 104 7.79 -10.68 7.03
N SER A 105 8.66 -11.46 6.40
CA SER A 105 8.36 -12.29 5.22
C SER A 105 8.61 -13.74 5.59
N GLN A 106 7.57 -14.58 5.58
CA GLN A 106 7.66 -16.01 5.91
C GLN A 106 8.37 -16.34 7.25
N GLY A 107 8.32 -15.40 8.21
CA GLY A 107 8.97 -15.54 9.52
C GLY A 107 10.30 -14.79 9.66
N GLU A 108 10.91 -14.33 8.56
CA GLU A 108 12.12 -13.53 8.57
C GLU A 108 11.81 -12.04 8.77
N ALA A 109 12.40 -11.45 9.79
CA ALA A 109 12.22 -10.04 10.13
C ALA A 109 13.15 -9.10 9.35
N CYS A 110 14.26 -9.63 8.84
CA CYS A 110 15.24 -8.84 8.12
C CYS A 110 14.87 -8.80 6.64
N ILE A 111 14.43 -7.63 6.15
CA ILE A 111 14.02 -7.46 4.75
C ILE A 111 14.82 -6.31 4.17
N MET A 112 15.61 -6.60 3.13
CA MET A 112 16.53 -5.63 2.53
C MET A 112 17.54 -5.09 3.56
N GLY A 113 18.16 -5.98 4.34
CA GLY A 113 19.16 -5.62 5.36
C GLY A 113 18.64 -4.83 6.57
N ALA A 114 17.33 -4.70 6.77
CA ALA A 114 16.76 -3.98 7.91
C ALA A 114 15.52 -4.67 8.50
N LYS A 115 15.41 -4.63 9.84
CA LYS A 115 14.18 -4.93 10.58
C LYS A 115 13.36 -3.66 10.69
N ARG A 116 12.12 -3.69 10.21
CA ARG A 116 11.20 -2.54 10.24
C ARG A 116 10.02 -2.81 11.16
N ILE A 117 9.78 -1.89 12.10
CA ILE A 117 8.67 -1.95 13.03
C ILE A 117 7.75 -0.76 12.74
N TYR A 118 6.53 -1.05 12.30
CA TYR A 118 5.50 -0.05 12.01
C TYR A 118 4.53 0.07 13.18
N LYS A 119 3.84 1.21 13.30
CA LYS A 119 2.74 1.38 14.25
C LYS A 119 1.41 1.08 13.57
N LYS A 120 0.63 0.13 14.10
CA LYS A 120 -0.73 -0.19 13.64
C LYS A 120 -1.76 0.24 14.66
N ARG A 121 -2.86 0.86 14.23
CA ARG A 121 -3.98 1.19 15.13
C ARG A 121 -4.55 -0.09 15.73
N LYS A 122 -4.87 -0.07 17.02
CA LYS A 122 -5.56 -1.18 17.69
C LYS A 122 -6.99 -1.31 17.15
N SER A 123 -7.44 -2.54 16.92
CA SER A 123 -8.78 -2.83 16.39
C SER A 123 -9.91 -2.31 17.28
N GLU A 124 -9.68 -2.22 18.60
CA GLU A 124 -10.69 -1.77 19.56
C GLU A 124 -10.81 -0.23 19.62
N ARG A 125 -9.91 0.50 18.95
CA ARG A 125 -9.83 1.96 19.01
C ARG A 125 -10.29 2.57 17.69
N LYS A 126 -11.47 3.22 17.72
CA LYS A 126 -12.01 4.01 16.62
C LYS A 126 -11.62 5.48 16.82
N CYS A 127 -10.52 5.89 16.20
CA CYS A 127 -10.02 7.26 16.23
C CYS A 127 -9.42 7.61 14.87
N MET A 128 -9.43 8.89 14.49
CA MET A 128 -8.78 9.34 13.25
C MET A 128 -7.28 9.16 13.38
N GLN A 129 -6.66 8.56 12.37
CA GLN A 129 -5.20 8.52 12.29
C GLN A 129 -4.65 9.94 12.26
N GLY A 130 -3.45 10.09 12.81
CA GLY A 130 -2.75 11.36 12.83
C GLY A 130 -1.29 11.13 12.56
N LYS A 131 -0.46 12.09 12.99
CA LYS A 131 1.01 12.09 12.85
C LYS A 131 1.73 10.76 13.09
N TYR A 132 1.20 9.89 13.95
CA TYR A 132 1.84 8.63 14.34
C TYR A 132 1.58 7.45 13.40
N ALA A 133 0.63 7.54 12.47
CA ALA A 133 0.25 6.43 11.60
C ALA A 133 1.35 6.02 10.60
N GLY A 134 2.25 6.94 10.25
CA GLY A 134 3.44 6.67 9.45
C GLY A 134 4.72 6.40 10.25
N ALA A 135 4.66 6.38 11.59
CA ALA A 135 5.85 6.19 12.41
C ALA A 135 6.42 4.77 12.22
N MET A 136 7.71 4.70 11.89
CA MET A 136 8.44 3.46 11.66
C MET A 136 9.83 3.54 12.29
N GLU A 137 10.21 2.46 12.95
CA GLU A 137 11.57 2.24 13.45
C GLU A 137 12.29 1.25 12.54
N SER A 138 13.58 1.50 12.29
CA SER A 138 14.41 0.70 11.40
C SER A 138 15.71 0.34 12.10
N GLU A 139 15.99 -0.95 12.22
CA GLU A 139 17.23 -1.48 12.77
C GLU A 139 18.01 -2.24 11.69
N PRO A 140 19.31 -1.96 11.48
CA PRO A 140 20.10 -2.67 10.48
C PRO A 140 20.36 -4.12 10.90
N CYS A 141 20.43 -5.01 9.91
CA CYS A 141 20.85 -6.40 10.08
C CYS A 141 22.30 -6.62 9.64
N VAL A 142 22.85 -7.77 10.02
CA VAL A 142 24.07 -8.29 9.43
C VAL A 142 23.74 -8.87 8.05
N CYS A 143 24.55 -8.55 7.04
CA CYS A 143 24.40 -9.06 5.68
C CYS A 143 24.55 -10.60 5.64
N THR A 144 23.73 -11.23 4.81
CA THR A 144 23.72 -12.67 4.53
C THR A 144 23.86 -12.91 3.04
N GLU A 145 24.05 -14.16 2.60
CA GLU A 145 24.10 -14.49 1.17
C GLU A 145 22.82 -14.11 0.41
N ALA A 146 21.67 -14.00 1.11
CA ALA A 146 20.41 -13.58 0.52
C ALA A 146 20.35 -12.07 0.20
N ASP A 147 21.26 -11.27 0.75
CA ASP A 147 21.35 -9.83 0.50
C ASP A 147 22.18 -9.49 -0.74
N PHE A 148 22.76 -10.49 -1.42
CA PHE A 148 23.54 -10.33 -2.64
C PHE A 148 22.78 -10.92 -3.83
N ASP A 149 22.90 -10.25 -4.98
CA ASP A 149 22.41 -10.73 -6.27
C ASP A 149 23.60 -10.86 -7.23
N CYS A 150 23.46 -11.69 -8.26
CA CYS A 150 24.54 -11.92 -9.20
C CYS A 150 24.73 -10.69 -10.09
N ASP A 151 25.99 -10.29 -10.27
CA ASP A 151 26.35 -9.16 -11.11
C ASP A 151 26.23 -9.49 -12.60
N TYR A 152 26.40 -8.48 -13.45
CA TYR A 152 26.28 -8.59 -14.89
C TYR A 152 27.12 -9.74 -15.47
N GLY A 153 26.44 -10.63 -16.18
CA GLY A 153 27.07 -11.78 -16.83
C GLY A 153 27.30 -12.98 -15.90
N TYR A 154 26.79 -12.94 -14.68
CA TYR A 154 26.77 -14.07 -13.76
C TYR A 154 25.35 -14.61 -13.59
N GLU A 155 25.21 -15.92 -13.46
CA GLU A 155 23.95 -16.62 -13.24
C GLU A 155 24.03 -17.42 -11.93
N ARG A 156 22.90 -17.46 -11.21
CA ARG A 156 22.83 -18.18 -9.93
C ARG A 156 22.64 -19.67 -10.18
N HIS A 157 23.62 -20.46 -9.74
CA HIS A 157 23.56 -21.92 -9.81
C HIS A 157 22.81 -22.53 -8.61
N SER A 158 22.50 -23.82 -8.69
CA SER A 158 21.72 -24.56 -7.68
C SER A 158 22.34 -24.58 -6.28
N ASN A 159 23.65 -24.34 -6.18
CA ASN A 159 24.39 -24.22 -4.93
C ASN A 159 24.35 -22.80 -4.33
N GLY A 160 23.58 -21.88 -4.93
CA GLY A 160 23.45 -20.50 -4.50
C GLY A 160 24.59 -19.58 -4.95
N GLN A 161 25.62 -20.11 -5.60
CA GLN A 161 26.78 -19.35 -6.09
C GLN A 161 26.48 -18.69 -7.43
N CYS A 162 27.03 -17.48 -7.62
CA CYS A 162 27.03 -16.77 -8.90
C CYS A 162 28.23 -17.22 -9.73
N LEU A 163 27.98 -17.80 -10.91
CA LEU A 163 29.03 -18.23 -11.85
C LEU A 163 28.88 -17.49 -13.19
N PRO A 164 29.98 -17.22 -13.91
CA PRO A 164 29.89 -16.58 -15.22
C PRO A 164 29.02 -17.38 -16.19
N ALA A 165 28.08 -16.70 -16.82
CA ALA A 165 27.26 -17.24 -17.90
C ALA A 165 28.14 -17.62 -19.10
N PHE A 166 27.69 -18.55 -19.94
CA PHE A 166 28.50 -19.08 -21.05
C PHE A 166 28.97 -18.01 -22.06
N TRP A 167 28.25 -16.89 -22.17
CA TRP A 167 28.54 -15.78 -23.08
C TRP A 167 29.40 -14.69 -22.46
N PHE A 168 29.61 -14.72 -21.14
CA PHE A 168 30.32 -13.70 -20.40
C PHE A 168 31.70 -14.19 -19.98
N ASN A 169 32.73 -13.42 -20.29
CA ASN A 169 34.09 -13.69 -19.86
C ASN A 169 34.54 -12.58 -18.89
N PRO A 170 34.74 -12.86 -17.59
CA PRO A 170 35.20 -11.88 -16.60
C PRO A 170 36.57 -11.27 -16.92
N SER A 171 37.38 -11.96 -17.74
CA SER A 171 38.69 -11.47 -18.18
C SER A 171 38.62 -10.54 -19.39
N SER A 172 37.42 -10.34 -19.97
CA SER A 172 37.25 -9.44 -21.11
C SER A 172 37.30 -7.98 -20.65
N LEU A 173 38.09 -7.17 -21.35
CA LEU A 173 38.19 -5.73 -21.11
C LEU A 173 36.92 -5.04 -21.60
N SER A 174 36.45 -4.04 -20.84
CA SER A 174 35.39 -3.15 -21.31
C SER A 174 35.82 -2.49 -22.61
N LYS A 175 34.94 -2.50 -23.62
CA LYS A 175 35.23 -2.00 -24.98
C LYS A 175 35.58 -0.51 -25.01
N ASP A 176 35.17 0.24 -23.99
CA ASP A 176 35.37 1.69 -23.89
C ASP A 176 36.56 2.09 -22.98
N CYS A 177 37.38 1.12 -22.54
CA CYS A 177 38.53 1.40 -21.69
C CYS A 177 39.71 1.93 -22.53
N SER A 178 39.98 3.24 -22.42
CA SER A 178 41.13 3.88 -23.08
C SER A 178 42.42 3.78 -22.28
N LEU A 179 43.57 3.96 -22.95
CA LEU A 179 44.90 3.92 -22.32
C LEU A 179 45.01 4.97 -21.20
N GLY A 180 45.29 4.53 -19.98
CA GLY A 180 45.38 5.37 -18.79
C GLY A 180 44.13 5.37 -17.90
N GLN A 181 43.04 4.72 -18.32
CA GLN A 181 41.87 4.46 -17.48
C GLN A 181 42.00 3.12 -16.74
N SER A 182 41.37 3.04 -15.58
CA SER A 182 41.20 1.81 -14.80
C SER A 182 39.72 1.44 -14.72
N TYR A 183 39.40 0.16 -14.79
CA TYR A 183 38.05 -0.36 -14.61
C TYR A 183 38.01 -1.29 -13.40
N LEU A 184 36.83 -1.41 -12.76
CA LEU A 184 36.61 -2.29 -11.63
C LEU A 184 36.08 -3.63 -12.12
N ASN A 185 36.80 -4.70 -11.83
CA ASN A 185 36.31 -6.06 -12.07
C ASN A 185 35.26 -6.41 -11.02
N SER A 186 34.20 -7.06 -11.46
CA SER A 186 33.22 -7.69 -10.58
C SER A 186 33.72 -9.04 -10.08
N THR A 187 33.31 -9.41 -8.87
CA THR A 187 33.49 -10.76 -8.31
C THR A 187 32.39 -11.73 -8.72
N GLY A 188 31.35 -11.23 -9.40
CA GLY A 188 30.13 -11.96 -9.69
C GLY A 188 29.06 -11.83 -8.63
#